data_AF-A0A838Q7B9-F1
#
_entry.id   AF-A0A838Q7B9-F1
#
_cell.length_a   1.000
_cell.length_b   1.000
_cell.length_c   1.000
_cell.angle_alpha   90.00
_cell.angle_beta   90.00
_cell.angle_gamma   90.00
#
_symmetry.space_group_name_H-M   'P 1'
#
loop_
_entity.id
_entity.type
_entity.pdbx_description
1 polymer ?
#
loop_
_entity_poly.entity_id
_entity_poly.type
_entity_poly.pdbx_seq_one_letter_code
_entity_poly.pdbx_strand_id
1 'polypeptide(L)'
;MTRAFFTQTALVETPQMARAMRAFVNDQSDLAALAVMTADDEYNTLLRTTCVATMLSGGHATNALPQLAEANVNCRLYPTDAAEKVRIALKRVIADTTVEVVIKSQRPSTPSAVMSPEIMQAVTQATRQVFGDIPVIPTMLAGGTDSRFFRTAGIPAYGVSGLFMDPATDARAHGRDERMRIQSYYEGQEFLYRLTKLLASPQSNARRIGEKGPR
;
A
#
# COMPACT_ATOMS: atom_id res chain seq x y z
N MET A 1 -7.81 1.51 5.04
CA MET A 1 -8.34 1.50 3.66
C MET A 1 -9.63 2.33 3.55
N THR A 2 -10.09 2.66 2.34
CA THR A 2 -11.31 3.49 2.15
C THR A 2 -12.52 2.64 1.79
N ARG A 3 -13.73 3.14 2.06
CA ARG A 3 -14.98 2.51 1.64
C ARG A 3 -15.02 2.31 0.11
N ALA A 4 -14.56 3.31 -0.63
CA ALA A 4 -14.52 3.29 -2.09
C ALA A 4 -13.67 2.13 -2.65
N PHE A 5 -12.51 1.85 -2.04
CA PHE A 5 -11.67 0.72 -2.42
C PHE A 5 -12.44 -0.60 -2.37
N PHE A 6 -13.03 -0.93 -1.22
CA PHE A 6 -13.75 -2.20 -1.05
C PHE A 6 -15.01 -2.28 -1.91
N THR A 7 -15.76 -1.18 -2.06
CA THR A 7 -16.94 -1.14 -2.93
C THR A 7 -16.61 -1.45 -4.38
N GLN A 8 -15.53 -0.85 -4.92
CA GLN A 8 -15.13 -1.07 -6.32
C GLN A 8 -14.46 -2.43 -6.53
N THR A 9 -13.61 -2.85 -5.59
CA THR A 9 -12.90 -4.14 -5.68
C THR A 9 -13.88 -5.32 -5.62
N ALA A 10 -14.97 -5.19 -4.85
CA ALA A 10 -16.04 -6.19 -4.80
C ALA A 10 -16.80 -6.40 -6.13
N LEU A 11 -16.54 -5.60 -7.17
CA LEU A 11 -17.10 -5.79 -8.51
C LEU A 11 -16.28 -6.76 -9.36
N VAL A 12 -14.99 -6.92 -9.05
CA VAL A 12 -14.02 -7.72 -9.82
C VAL A 12 -13.48 -8.91 -9.05
N GLU A 13 -13.84 -9.04 -7.78
CA GLU A 13 -13.43 -10.13 -6.90
C GLU A 13 -14.32 -11.37 -6.99
N THR A 14 -13.83 -12.47 -6.40
CA THR A 14 -14.61 -13.70 -6.28
C THR A 14 -15.93 -13.46 -5.54
N PRO A 15 -17.01 -14.21 -5.82
CA PRO A 15 -18.30 -14.00 -5.15
C PRO A 15 -18.24 -14.06 -3.62
N GLN A 16 -17.35 -14.88 -3.05
CA GLN A 16 -17.16 -14.98 -1.61
C GLN A 16 -16.47 -13.73 -1.06
N MET A 17 -15.36 -13.32 -1.65
CA MET A 17 -14.62 -12.12 -1.23
C MET A 17 -15.47 -10.86 -1.41
N ALA A 18 -16.18 -10.73 -2.54
CA ALA A 18 -17.09 -9.62 -2.80
C ALA A 18 -18.21 -9.49 -1.75
N ARG A 19 -18.78 -10.62 -1.29
CA ARG A 19 -19.76 -10.59 -0.18
C ARG A 19 -19.11 -10.12 1.12
N ALA A 20 -17.93 -10.62 1.46
CA ALA A 20 -17.20 -10.21 2.65
C ALA A 20 -16.84 -8.72 2.61
N MET A 21 -16.34 -8.21 1.49
CA MET A 21 -16.06 -6.79 1.30
C MET A 21 -17.30 -5.91 1.48
N ARG A 22 -18.44 -6.31 0.91
CA ARG A 22 -19.70 -5.57 1.06
C ARG A 22 -20.21 -5.59 2.50
N ALA A 23 -20.09 -6.72 3.19
CA ALA A 23 -20.42 -6.83 4.61
C ALA A 23 -19.51 -5.92 5.45
N PHE A 24 -18.20 -5.97 5.25
CA PHE A 24 -17.22 -5.10 5.91
C PHE A 24 -17.46 -3.60 5.65
N VAL A 25 -17.87 -3.24 4.43
CA VAL A 25 -18.24 -1.87 4.03
C VAL A 25 -19.48 -1.34 4.77
N ASN A 26 -20.36 -2.24 5.19
CA ASN A 26 -21.57 -1.91 5.95
C ASN A 26 -21.29 -1.93 7.46
N ASP A 27 -20.53 -2.91 7.94
CA ASP A 27 -20.11 -3.07 9.33
C ASP A 27 -18.66 -3.55 9.40
N GLN A 28 -17.76 -2.67 9.86
CA GLN A 28 -16.34 -2.98 9.99
C GLN A 28 -16.02 -3.91 11.16
N SER A 29 -16.98 -4.18 12.04
CA SER A 29 -16.85 -5.10 13.18
C SER A 29 -17.32 -6.53 12.86
N ASP A 30 -17.81 -6.77 11.65
CA ASP A 30 -18.23 -8.10 11.20
C ASP A 30 -17.02 -9.07 11.16
N LEU A 31 -16.93 -9.91 12.19
CA LEU A 31 -15.84 -10.87 12.35
C LEU A 31 -15.84 -11.95 11.28
N ALA A 32 -16.99 -12.30 10.70
CA ALA A 32 -17.08 -13.29 9.63
C ALA A 32 -16.54 -12.71 8.32
N ALA A 33 -16.90 -11.47 8.00
CA ALA A 33 -16.33 -10.74 6.87
C ALA A 33 -14.81 -10.58 7.02
N LEU A 34 -14.36 -10.15 8.20
CA LEU A 34 -12.92 -10.01 8.51
C LEU A 34 -12.18 -11.35 8.40
N ALA A 35 -12.76 -12.46 8.85
CA ALA A 35 -12.13 -13.77 8.75
C ALA A 35 -11.91 -14.18 7.28
N VAL A 36 -12.90 -13.95 6.41
CA VAL A 36 -12.76 -14.21 4.97
C VAL A 36 -11.70 -13.31 4.34
N MET A 37 -11.74 -12.01 4.63
CA MET A 37 -10.81 -11.04 4.03
C MET A 37 -9.38 -11.25 4.52
N THR A 38 -9.18 -11.55 5.81
CA THR A 38 -7.84 -11.70 6.39
C THR A 38 -7.21 -13.08 6.19
N ALA A 39 -7.96 -14.04 5.63
CA ALA A 39 -7.41 -15.31 5.15
C ALA A 39 -6.64 -15.13 3.82
N ASP A 40 -6.88 -14.03 3.11
CA ASP A 40 -6.10 -13.63 1.95
C ASP A 40 -4.93 -12.73 2.39
N ASP A 41 -3.71 -13.07 1.98
CA ASP A 41 -2.49 -12.39 2.42
C ASP A 41 -2.45 -10.92 1.98
N GLU A 42 -2.98 -10.59 0.80
CA GLU A 42 -3.00 -9.21 0.31
C GLU A 42 -3.91 -8.36 1.18
N TYR A 43 -5.17 -8.77 1.35
CA TYR A 43 -6.14 -8.02 2.16
C TYR A 43 -5.78 -8.00 3.65
N ASN A 44 -5.16 -9.07 4.15
CA ASN A 44 -4.65 -9.13 5.52
C ASN A 44 -3.71 -7.95 5.85
N THR A 45 -2.79 -7.63 4.93
CA THR A 45 -1.83 -6.52 5.12
C THR A 45 -2.47 -5.14 5.04
N LEU A 46 -3.61 -5.01 4.35
CA LEU A 46 -4.31 -3.74 4.14
C LEU A 46 -5.26 -3.37 5.30
N LEU A 47 -5.65 -4.34 6.11
CA LEU A 47 -6.65 -4.19 7.17
C LEU A 47 -6.04 -3.96 8.56
N ARG A 48 -4.76 -4.26 8.77
CA ARG A 48 -4.13 -4.18 10.10
C ARG A 48 -2.62 -3.97 10.03
N THR A 49 -2.06 -3.54 11.16
CA THR A 49 -0.62 -3.57 11.35
C THR A 49 -0.12 -5.01 11.30
N THR A 50 0.93 -5.25 10.52
CA THR A 50 1.63 -6.54 10.45
C THR A 50 3.09 -6.36 10.84
N CYS A 51 3.68 -7.39 11.47
CA CYS A 51 5.08 -7.39 11.89
C CYS A 51 5.69 -8.74 11.55
N VAL A 52 6.86 -8.74 10.91
CA VAL A 52 7.55 -9.95 10.48
C VAL A 52 9.02 -9.88 10.89
N ALA A 53 9.54 -10.97 11.48
CA ALA A 53 10.98 -11.10 11.72
C ALA A 53 11.70 -11.29 10.37
N THR A 54 12.59 -10.35 10.04
CA THR A 54 13.27 -10.29 8.73
C THR A 54 14.76 -10.59 8.82
N MET A 55 15.33 -10.59 10.03
CA MET A 55 16.71 -10.98 10.28
C MET A 55 16.83 -11.53 11.70
N LEU A 56 17.60 -12.61 11.86
CA LEU A 56 17.92 -13.23 13.13
C LEU A 56 19.44 -13.40 13.21
N SER A 57 20.02 -13.12 14.36
CA SER A 57 21.45 -13.32 14.62
C SER A 57 21.68 -13.76 16.07
N GLY A 58 22.67 -14.61 16.32
CA GLY A 58 23.02 -15.07 17.66
C GLY A 58 24.12 -16.13 17.66
N GLY A 59 25.01 -16.05 18.65
CA GLY A 59 26.16 -16.94 18.78
C GLY A 59 27.29 -16.67 17.78
N HIS A 60 28.47 -17.24 18.05
CA HIS A 60 29.65 -17.08 17.20
C HIS A 60 30.48 -18.37 17.04
N ALA A 61 30.13 -19.45 17.74
CA ALA A 61 30.85 -20.72 17.71
C ALA A 61 29.89 -21.88 18.00
N THR A 62 30.19 -23.07 17.47
CA THR A 62 29.35 -24.27 17.61
C THR A 62 29.43 -24.92 19.00
N ASN A 63 30.42 -24.55 19.80
CA ASN A 63 30.68 -25.09 21.14
C ASN A 63 30.57 -24.04 22.25
N ALA A 64 30.05 -22.84 21.96
CA ALA A 64 29.89 -21.76 22.93
C ALA A 64 28.41 -21.35 23.05
N LEU A 65 27.93 -21.18 24.29
CA LEU A 65 26.59 -20.68 24.54
C LEU A 65 26.50 -19.19 24.12
N PRO A 66 25.50 -18.80 23.30
CA PRO A 66 25.35 -17.42 22.86
C PRO A 66 25.04 -16.51 24.05
N GLN A 67 25.77 -15.41 24.16
CA GLN A 67 25.53 -14.37 25.17
C GLN A 67 24.49 -13.33 24.72
N LEU A 68 24.25 -13.23 23.41
CA LEU A 68 23.29 -12.31 22.80
C LEU A 68 22.62 -12.97 21.59
N ALA A 69 21.33 -12.68 21.42
CA ALA A 69 20.59 -12.92 20.20
C ALA A 69 19.78 -11.66 19.86
N GLU A 70 19.73 -11.30 18.58
CA GLU A 70 18.97 -10.16 18.06
C GLU A 70 18.02 -10.64 16.95
N ALA A 71 16.80 -10.11 16.97
CA ALA A 71 15.82 -10.25 15.90
C ALA A 71 15.41 -8.86 15.37
N ASN A 72 15.58 -8.62 14.08
CA ASN A 72 15.02 -7.45 13.42
C ASN A 72 13.58 -7.73 13.00
N VAL A 73 12.63 -7.03 13.61
CA VAL A 73 11.20 -7.13 13.27
C VAL A 73 10.81 -5.93 12.42
N ASN A 74 10.41 -6.18 11.17
CA ASN A 74 9.88 -5.15 10.28
C ASN A 74 8.36 -5.07 10.45
N CYS A 75 7.86 -3.93 10.95
CA CYS A 75 6.44 -3.68 11.09
C CYS A 75 5.92 -2.72 10.01
N ARG A 76 4.83 -3.12 9.34
CA ARG A 76 4.03 -2.27 8.46
C ARG A 76 2.86 -1.75 9.26
N LEU A 77 2.97 -0.50 9.70
CA LEU A 77 1.95 0.12 10.55
C LEU A 77 0.71 0.47 9.74
N TYR A 78 -0.45 0.14 10.29
CA TYR A 78 -1.71 0.70 9.82
C TYR A 78 -1.69 2.23 10.02
N PRO A 79 -2.26 3.05 9.12
CA PRO A 79 -2.05 4.51 9.14
C PRO A 79 -2.41 5.22 10.44
N THR A 80 -3.31 4.65 11.25
CA THR A 80 -3.75 5.21 12.54
C THR A 80 -3.03 4.64 13.75
N ASP A 81 -2.14 3.65 13.57
CA ASP A 81 -1.35 3.08 14.66
C ASP A 81 -0.06 3.87 14.88
N ALA A 82 0.30 4.04 16.15
CA ALA A 82 1.59 4.59 16.55
C ALA A 82 2.63 3.48 16.72
N ALA A 83 3.87 3.72 16.27
CA ALA A 83 4.98 2.78 16.44
C ALA A 83 5.18 2.37 17.91
N GLU A 84 5.00 3.32 18.84
CA GLU A 84 5.14 3.07 20.27
C GLU A 84 4.06 2.12 20.81
N LYS A 85 2.81 2.25 20.34
CA LYS A 85 1.73 1.31 20.67
C LYS A 85 2.08 -0.11 20.25
N VAL A 86 2.67 -0.27 19.06
CA VAL A 86 3.12 -1.57 18.54
C VAL A 86 4.30 -2.11 19.35
N ARG A 87 5.27 -1.27 19.70
CA ARG A 87 6.39 -1.65 20.58
C ARG A 87 5.91 -2.16 21.93
N ILE A 88 4.95 -1.48 22.55
CA ILE A 88 4.33 -1.90 23.81
C ILE A 88 3.59 -3.24 23.64
N ALA A 89 2.85 -3.42 22.54
CA ALA A 89 2.17 -4.67 22.25
C ALA A 89 3.17 -5.83 22.09
N LEU A 90 4.29 -5.63 21.38
CA LEU A 90 5.35 -6.64 21.24
C LEU A 90 5.97 -7.00 22.59
N LYS A 91 6.30 -5.99 23.42
CA LYS A 91 6.80 -6.24 24.79
C LYS A 91 5.84 -7.08 25.62
N ARG A 92 4.55 -6.78 25.55
CA ARG A 92 3.50 -7.51 26.27
C ARG A 92 3.39 -8.97 25.80
N VAL A 93 3.48 -9.22 24.49
CA VAL A 93 3.38 -10.58 23.92
C VAL A 93 4.62 -11.41 24.24
N ILE A 94 5.81 -10.81 24.17
CA ILE A 94 7.07 -11.48 24.51
C ILE A 94 7.06 -11.90 26.00
N ALA A 95 6.52 -11.05 26.87
CA ALA A 95 6.33 -11.35 28.29
C ALA A 95 7.60 -11.79 29.04
N ASP A 96 8.77 -11.41 28.52
CA ASP A 96 10.09 -11.68 29.10
C ASP A 96 10.79 -10.34 29.35
N THR A 97 11.10 -10.07 30.62
CA THR A 97 11.74 -8.82 31.05
C THR A 97 13.22 -8.75 30.69
N THR A 98 13.84 -9.87 30.30
CA THR A 98 15.23 -9.92 29.83
C THR A 98 15.36 -9.52 28.36
N VAL A 99 14.25 -9.46 27.61
CA VAL A 99 14.23 -9.06 26.21
C VAL A 99 13.98 -7.57 26.08
N GLU A 100 14.95 -6.85 25.52
CA GLU A 100 14.79 -5.44 25.18
C GLU A 100 14.12 -5.28 23.81
N VAL A 101 13.09 -4.42 23.74
CA VAL A 101 12.42 -4.05 22.48
C VAL A 101 12.60 -2.56 22.22
N VAL A 102 13.37 -2.26 21.18
CA VAL A 102 13.72 -0.91 20.76
C VAL A 102 13.20 -0.61 19.35
N ILE A 103 12.80 0.64 19.11
CA ILE A 103 12.49 1.12 17.75
C ILE A 103 13.80 1.59 17.13
N LYS A 104 14.46 0.72 16.35
CA LYS A 104 15.75 1.00 15.71
C LYS A 104 15.64 2.08 14.61
N SER A 105 14.53 2.08 13.87
CA SER A 105 14.24 3.08 12.86
C SER A 105 12.74 3.26 12.70
N GLN A 106 12.30 4.50 12.52
CA GLN A 106 10.91 4.81 12.21
C GLN A 106 10.85 5.76 11.02
N ARG A 107 10.03 5.40 10.04
CA ARG A 107 9.73 6.31 8.92
C ARG A 107 8.70 7.34 9.41
N PRO A 108 8.85 8.63 9.07
CA PRO A 108 7.83 9.63 9.39
C PRO A 108 6.49 9.20 8.81
N SER A 109 5.43 9.27 9.62
CA SER A 109 4.08 9.10 9.11
C SER A 109 3.72 10.37 8.33
N THR A 110 3.26 10.20 7.11
CA THR A 110 2.78 11.30 6.27
C THR A 110 1.32 11.03 5.98
N PRO A 111 0.42 12.03 6.11
CA PRO A 111 -0.98 11.82 5.74
C PRO A 111 -1.08 11.34 4.29
N SER A 112 -2.05 10.47 4.04
CA SER A 112 -2.41 10.09 2.67
C SER A 112 -2.83 11.31 1.88
N ALA A 113 -2.47 11.38 0.60
CA ALA A 113 -2.98 12.43 -0.28
C ALA A 113 -4.49 12.27 -0.44
N VAL A 114 -5.24 13.37 -0.31
CA VAL A 114 -6.66 13.41 -0.68
C VAL A 114 -6.77 13.11 -2.17
N MET A 115 -7.67 12.21 -2.57
CA MET A 115 -7.80 11.83 -3.97
C MET A 115 -8.29 13.01 -4.82
N SER A 116 -7.53 13.42 -5.83
CA SER A 116 -7.90 14.52 -6.72
C SER A 116 -8.82 14.03 -7.85
N PRO A 117 -9.99 14.65 -8.08
CA PRO A 117 -10.85 14.33 -9.22
C PRO A 117 -10.15 14.50 -10.58
N GLU A 118 -9.28 15.52 -10.69
CA GLU A 118 -8.48 15.78 -11.88
C GLU A 118 -7.53 14.61 -12.18
N ILE A 119 -6.82 14.13 -11.15
CA ILE A 119 -5.92 12.98 -11.29
C ILE A 119 -6.72 11.71 -11.62
N MET A 120 -7.83 11.46 -10.92
CA MET A 120 -8.68 10.30 -11.17
C MET A 120 -9.22 10.28 -12.61
N GLN A 121 -9.66 11.44 -13.11
CA GLN A 121 -10.18 11.56 -14.47
C GLN A 121 -9.08 11.31 -15.50
N ALA A 122 -7.89 11.90 -15.32
CA ALA A 122 -6.75 11.70 -16.21
C ALA A 122 -6.26 10.26 -16.24
N VAL A 123 -6.14 9.62 -15.06
CA VAL A 123 -5.79 8.19 -14.95
C VAL A 123 -6.85 7.33 -15.62
N THR A 124 -8.13 7.56 -15.36
CA THR A 124 -9.24 6.81 -15.99
C THR A 124 -9.21 6.94 -17.51
N GLN A 125 -8.97 8.16 -18.03
CA GLN A 125 -8.88 8.38 -19.47
C GLN A 125 -7.66 7.70 -20.09
N ALA A 126 -6.49 7.79 -19.47
CA ALA A 126 -5.28 7.11 -19.95
C ALA A 126 -5.47 5.59 -19.93
N THR A 127 -6.06 5.05 -18.86
CA THR A 127 -6.40 3.64 -18.73
C THR A 127 -7.29 3.19 -19.88
N ARG A 128 -8.35 3.96 -20.18
CA ARG A 128 -9.27 3.64 -21.27
C ARG A 128 -8.58 3.60 -22.64
N GLN A 129 -7.64 4.51 -22.87
CA GLN A 129 -6.93 4.61 -24.16
C GLN A 129 -5.96 3.45 -24.40
N VAL A 130 -5.36 2.90 -23.35
CA VAL A 130 -4.34 1.84 -23.48
C VAL A 130 -4.93 0.45 -23.23
N PHE A 131 -5.85 0.32 -22.27
CA PHE A 131 -6.33 -0.96 -21.75
C PHE A 131 -7.85 -1.18 -21.94
N GLY A 132 -8.58 -0.22 -22.50
CA GLY A 132 -10.03 -0.30 -22.65
C GLY A 132 -10.81 -0.05 -21.35
N ASP A 133 -12.03 -0.57 -21.27
CA ASP A 133 -12.98 -0.25 -20.17
C ASP A 133 -12.71 -1.06 -18.88
N ILE A 134 -11.48 -1.04 -18.39
CA ILE A 134 -11.12 -1.64 -17.09
C ILE A 134 -11.32 -0.65 -15.94
N PRO A 135 -11.73 -1.11 -14.74
CA PRO A 135 -11.98 -0.23 -13.61
C PRO A 135 -10.68 0.37 -13.04
N VAL A 136 -10.74 1.65 -12.68
CA VAL A 136 -9.67 2.32 -11.94
C VAL A 136 -10.04 2.38 -10.47
N ILE A 137 -9.31 1.64 -9.65
CA ILE A 137 -9.59 1.49 -8.21
C ILE A 137 -8.45 2.14 -7.42
N PRO A 138 -8.73 3.21 -6.65
CA PRO A 138 -7.75 3.78 -5.74
C PRO A 138 -7.39 2.80 -4.63
N THR A 139 -6.14 2.39 -4.57
CA THR A 139 -5.61 1.48 -3.55
C THR A 139 -4.57 2.15 -2.64
N MET A 140 -4.33 1.56 -1.49
CA MET A 140 -3.21 1.90 -0.61
C MET A 140 -2.18 0.79 -0.75
N LEU A 141 -0.95 1.19 -1.04
CA LEU A 141 0.16 0.26 -1.07
C LEU A 141 0.64 -0.02 0.36
N ALA A 142 0.75 -1.29 0.76
CA ALA A 142 1.36 -1.69 2.04
C ALA A 142 2.90 -1.45 2.06
N GLY A 143 3.51 -1.38 0.88
CA GLY A 143 4.89 -0.98 0.65
C GLY A 143 5.17 0.52 0.89
N GLY A 144 6.45 0.89 0.85
CA GLY A 144 6.87 2.29 0.98
C GLY A 144 7.30 2.88 -0.36
N THR A 145 6.97 4.15 -0.60
CA THR A 145 7.41 4.91 -1.78
C THR A 145 8.01 6.26 -1.38
N ASP A 146 8.73 6.90 -2.30
CA ASP A 146 9.26 8.25 -2.11
C ASP A 146 8.16 9.33 -2.07
N SER A 147 6.92 8.99 -2.44
CA SER A 147 5.76 9.88 -2.32
C SER A 147 5.58 10.44 -0.91
N ARG A 148 6.09 9.75 0.13
CA ARG A 148 6.12 10.28 1.50
C ARG A 148 6.87 11.61 1.59
N PHE A 149 8.03 11.74 0.94
CA PHE A 149 8.86 12.95 1.03
C PHE A 149 8.15 14.15 0.39
N PHE A 150 7.49 13.93 -0.76
CA PHE A 150 6.66 14.94 -1.42
C PHE A 150 5.49 15.37 -0.53
N ARG A 151 4.77 14.42 0.09
CA ARG A 151 3.65 14.73 0.98
C ARG A 151 4.09 15.47 2.25
N THR A 152 5.26 15.15 2.81
CA THR A 152 5.87 15.93 3.91
C THR A 152 6.12 17.38 3.51
N ALA A 153 6.49 17.63 2.25
CA ALA A 153 6.66 18.97 1.70
C ALA A 153 5.34 19.65 1.28
N GLY A 154 4.18 19.05 1.56
CA GLY A 154 2.87 19.60 1.19
C GLY A 154 2.46 19.36 -0.27
N ILE A 155 3.20 18.52 -1.02
CA ILE A 155 2.89 18.19 -2.42
C ILE A 155 2.07 16.89 -2.45
N PRO A 156 0.80 16.92 -2.94
CA PRO A 156 0.03 15.69 -3.15
C PRO A 156 0.76 14.77 -4.13
N ALA A 157 0.96 13.51 -3.73
CA ALA A 157 1.67 12.52 -4.54
C ALA A 157 0.93 11.19 -4.57
N TYR A 158 0.75 10.66 -5.78
CA TYR A 158 0.01 9.45 -6.10
C TYR A 158 0.90 8.51 -6.92
N GLY A 159 0.77 7.20 -6.72
CA GLY A 159 1.52 6.20 -7.49
C GLY A 159 0.66 5.61 -8.60
N VAL A 160 1.15 5.63 -9.83
CA VAL A 160 0.55 4.94 -10.99
C VAL A 160 1.67 4.62 -11.98
N SER A 161 1.75 3.37 -12.44
CA SER A 161 2.84 2.91 -13.31
C SER A 161 2.38 2.50 -14.71
N GLY A 162 1.10 2.14 -14.88
CA GLY A 162 0.61 1.52 -16.10
C GLY A 162 1.15 0.11 -16.35
N LEU A 163 1.88 -0.47 -15.39
CA LEU A 163 2.46 -1.80 -15.54
C LEU A 163 1.41 -2.87 -15.26
N PHE A 164 1.05 -3.62 -16.30
CA PHE A 164 0.11 -4.73 -16.19
C PHE A 164 0.82 -6.00 -15.71
N MET A 165 0.59 -6.40 -14.46
CA MET A 165 1.12 -7.65 -13.90
C MET A 165 -0.01 -8.55 -13.44
N ASP A 166 0.21 -9.85 -13.51
CA ASP A 166 -0.64 -10.82 -12.83
C ASP A 166 -0.03 -11.08 -11.44
N PRO A 167 -0.65 -10.58 -10.37
CA PRO A 167 -0.11 -10.77 -9.03
C PRO A 167 -0.11 -12.24 -8.60
N ALA A 168 -0.96 -13.10 -9.16
CA ALA A 168 -1.01 -14.52 -8.81
C ALA A 168 0.20 -15.29 -9.34
N THR A 169 0.85 -14.81 -10.41
CA THR A 169 1.92 -15.55 -11.10
C THR A 169 3.27 -14.83 -11.13
N ASP A 170 3.31 -13.50 -10.96
CA ASP A 170 4.53 -12.70 -11.11
C ASP A 170 4.77 -11.63 -10.02
N ALA A 171 4.31 -11.89 -8.79
CA ALA A 171 4.64 -11.08 -7.61
C ALA A 171 6.06 -11.36 -7.09
N ARG A 172 7.09 -10.82 -7.77
CA ARG A 172 8.52 -11.10 -7.47
C ARG A 172 9.36 -9.88 -7.09
N ALA A 173 8.73 -8.76 -6.74
CA ALA A 173 9.48 -7.57 -6.32
C ALA A 173 10.44 -7.92 -5.17
N HIS A 174 11.73 -7.61 -5.34
CA HIS A 174 12.82 -7.98 -4.42
C HIS A 174 13.06 -9.50 -4.23
N GLY A 175 12.46 -10.33 -5.09
CA GLY A 175 12.62 -11.78 -5.08
C GLY A 175 13.65 -12.28 -6.09
N ARG A 176 13.87 -13.61 -6.10
CA ARG A 176 14.69 -14.25 -7.12
C ARG A 176 14.00 -14.17 -8.49
N ASP A 177 14.77 -13.85 -9.52
CA ASP A 177 14.30 -13.69 -10.90
C ASP A 177 13.15 -12.69 -11.04
N GLU A 178 13.27 -11.53 -10.38
CA GLU A 178 12.40 -10.38 -10.61
C GLU A 178 12.42 -10.01 -12.10
N ARG A 179 11.23 -9.87 -12.69
CA ARG A 179 11.05 -9.70 -14.14
C ARG A 179 9.70 -9.06 -14.44
N MET A 180 9.50 -8.75 -15.71
CA MET A 180 8.22 -8.28 -16.24
C MET A 180 8.05 -8.73 -17.69
N ARG A 181 6.81 -8.76 -18.17
CA ARG A 181 6.51 -8.99 -19.59
C ARG A 181 7.00 -7.82 -20.43
N ILE A 182 7.62 -8.10 -21.57
CA ILE A 182 8.07 -7.08 -22.53
C ILE A 182 6.89 -6.20 -22.97
N GLN A 183 5.72 -6.80 -23.22
CA GLN A 183 4.51 -6.06 -23.55
C GLN A 183 4.10 -5.07 -22.46
N SER A 184 4.09 -5.50 -21.19
CA SER A 184 3.77 -4.62 -20.04
C SER A 184 4.72 -3.44 -19.92
N TYR A 185 5.99 -3.60 -20.31
CA TYR A 185 6.96 -2.51 -20.34
C TYR A 185 6.55 -1.44 -21.36
N TYR A 186 6.27 -1.83 -22.61
CA TYR A 186 5.89 -0.90 -23.66
C TYR A 186 4.52 -0.25 -23.42
N GLU A 187 3.55 -1.01 -22.94
CA GLU A 187 2.22 -0.47 -22.59
C GLU A 187 2.30 0.50 -21.41
N GLY A 188 3.12 0.21 -20.40
CA GLY A 188 3.36 1.12 -19.27
C GLY A 188 4.01 2.43 -19.70
N GLN A 189 4.99 2.37 -20.62
CA GLN A 189 5.61 3.57 -21.22
C GLN A 189 4.57 4.43 -21.94
N GLU A 190 3.75 3.82 -22.80
CA GLU A 190 2.69 4.52 -23.54
C GLU A 190 1.64 5.12 -22.60
N PHE A 191 1.26 4.39 -21.56
CA PHE A 191 0.35 4.87 -20.52
C PHE A 191 0.91 6.11 -19.81
N LEU A 192 2.16 6.07 -19.34
CA LEU A 192 2.79 7.19 -18.63
C LEU A 192 2.97 8.41 -19.54
N TYR A 193 3.27 8.19 -20.82
CA TYR A 193 3.32 9.25 -21.81
C TYR A 193 1.96 9.95 -21.96
N ARG A 194 0.88 9.19 -22.18
CA ARG A 194 -0.48 9.72 -22.31
C ARG A 194 -0.95 10.43 -21.05
N LEU A 195 -0.75 9.82 -19.89
CA LEU A 195 -1.11 10.42 -18.61
C LEU A 195 -0.40 11.76 -18.40
N THR A 196 0.90 11.81 -18.69
CA THR A 196 1.69 13.05 -18.59
C THR A 196 1.14 14.13 -19.53
N LYS A 197 0.82 13.77 -20.78
CA LYS A 197 0.19 14.70 -21.74
C LYS A 197 -1.15 15.21 -21.23
N LEU A 198 -2.00 14.34 -20.69
CA LEU A 198 -3.31 14.73 -20.14
C LEU A 198 -3.16 15.72 -18.98
N LEU A 199 -2.23 15.46 -18.07
CA LEU A 199 -2.00 16.31 -16.90
C LEU A 199 -1.32 17.64 -17.24
N ALA A 200 -0.46 17.67 -18.26
CA ALA A 200 0.25 18.86 -18.70
C ALA A 200 -0.54 19.73 -19.70
N SER A 201 -1.67 19.25 -20.22
CA SER A 201 -2.45 19.97 -21.24
C SER A 201 -3.20 21.19 -20.67
N PRO A 202 -3.36 22.30 -21.41
CA PRO A 202 -3.93 23.55 -20.89
C PRO A 202 -5.33 23.46 -20.26
N GLN A 203 -6.14 22.45 -20.63
CA GLN A 203 -7.48 22.22 -20.06
C GLN A 203 -7.44 21.81 -18.57
N SER A 204 -6.35 21.21 -18.08
CA SER A 204 -6.15 20.89 -16.66
C SER A 204 -5.84 22.16 -15.85
N ASN A 205 -4.99 23.03 -16.39
CA ASN A 205 -4.53 24.26 -15.75
C ASN A 205 -5.61 25.35 -15.61
N ALA A 206 -6.58 25.42 -16.53
CA ALA A 206 -7.64 26.44 -16.48
C ALA A 206 -8.56 26.32 -15.24
N ARG A 207 -8.72 25.11 -14.67
CA ARG A 207 -9.52 24.89 -13.44
C ARG A 207 -8.81 25.39 -12.17
N ARG A 208 -7.49 25.40 -12.12
CA ARG A 208 -6.72 25.82 -10.91
C ARG A 208 -6.70 27.33 -10.69
N ILE A 209 -6.93 28.12 -11.74
CA ILE A 209 -6.86 29.59 -11.66
C ILE A 209 -8.20 30.20 -11.20
N GLY A 210 -9.30 29.42 -11.22
CA GLY A 210 -10.65 29.89 -10.90
C GLY A 210 -11.07 29.85 -9.42
N GLU A 211 -10.28 29.24 -8.52
CA GLU A 211 -10.68 29.03 -7.10
C GLU A 211 -9.97 29.92 -6.07
N LYS A 212 -9.20 30.94 -6.50
CA LYS A 212 -8.75 31.98 -5.55
C LYS A 212 -9.84 33.04 -5.35
N GLY A 213 -10.81 32.72 -4.47
CA GLY A 213 -11.69 33.72 -3.85
C GLY A 213 -10.89 34.67 -2.93
N PRO A 214 -11.41 35.90 -2.67
CA PRO A 214 -10.62 36.99 -2.11
C PRO A 214 -10.24 36.77 -0.64
N ARG A 215 -9.09 37.36 -0.28
CA ARG A 215 -8.46 37.33 1.06
C ARG A 215 -9.31 37.99 2.12
#